data_AF-A0A524LDY9-F1
#
_entry.id   AF-A0A524LDY9-F1
#
_cell.length_a   1.000
_cell.length_b   1.000
_cell.length_c   1.000
_cell.angle_alpha   90.00
_cell.angle_beta   90.00
_cell.angle_gamma   90.00
#
_symmetry.space_group_name_H-M   'P 1'
#
loop_
_entity.id
_entity.type
_entity.pdbx_description
1 polymer ?
#
loop_
_entity_poly.entity_id
_entity_poly.type
_entity_poly.pdbx_seq_one_letter_code
_entity_poly.pdbx_strand_id
1 'polypeptide(L)'
;MLDEIRSTFAKFEQATEHPRKIEHFRRALGKINSFSNTKPKPAEKEIVKNIKLTYTRKLLEQIDPDSGMEFPDDNWADYLKILLIDCKPEVERLTADHPRLLHNLEIFKESVKEDLNTLIDLLEQ
;
A
#
# COMPACT_ATOMS: atom_id res chain seq x y z
N MET A 1 15.91 -5.61 13.42
CA MET A 1 14.49 -5.19 13.21
C MET A 1 14.33 -3.92 12.37
N LEU A 2 14.77 -2.73 12.79
CA LEU A 2 14.62 -1.52 11.94
C LEU A 2 15.37 -1.65 10.61
N ASP A 3 16.58 -2.22 10.62
CA ASP A 3 17.35 -2.47 9.39
C ASP A 3 16.71 -3.53 8.50
N GLU A 4 16.00 -4.50 9.08
CA GLU A 4 15.22 -5.48 8.31
C GLU A 4 14.00 -4.83 7.66
N ILE A 5 13.30 -3.94 8.36
CA ILE A 5 12.18 -3.17 7.81
C ILE A 5 12.68 -2.35 6.61
N ARG A 6 13.80 -1.64 6.78
CA ARG A 6 14.44 -0.86 5.71
C ARG A 6 14.87 -1.74 4.53
N SER A 7 15.51 -2.87 4.80
CA SER A 7 15.93 -3.82 3.76
C SER A 7 14.75 -4.38 2.96
N THR A 8 13.62 -4.63 3.61
CA THR A 8 12.42 -5.14 2.93
C THR A 8 11.81 -4.08 2.01
N PHE A 9 11.79 -2.82 2.45
CA PHE A 9 11.36 -1.72 1.61
C PHE A 9 12.35 -1.38 0.49
N ALA A 10 13.66 -1.61 0.67
CA ALA A 10 14.62 -1.51 -0.44
C ALA A 10 14.29 -2.49 -1.58
N LYS A 11 13.77 -3.68 -1.26
CA LYS A 11 13.29 -4.63 -2.27
C LYS A 11 12.04 -4.13 -3.00
N PHE A 12 11.16 -3.40 -2.31
CA PHE A 12 10.02 -2.71 -2.96
C PHE A 12 10.49 -1.69 -4.00
N GLU A 13 11.54 -0.92 -3.69
CA GLU A 13 12.12 0.06 -4.64
C GLU A 13 12.73 -0.63 -5.86
N GLN A 14 13.40 -1.77 -5.66
CA GLN A 14 14.08 -2.52 -6.72
C GLN A 14 13.14 -3.33 -7.61
N ALA A 15 11.95 -3.69 -7.10
CA ALA A 15 10.98 -4.44 -7.88
C ALA A 15 10.43 -3.56 -9.02
N THR A 16 10.43 -4.09 -10.24
CA THR A 16 9.91 -3.43 -11.43
C THR A 16 8.47 -3.83 -11.72
N GLU A 17 8.06 -5.04 -11.32
CA GLU A 17 6.73 -5.59 -11.55
C GLU A 17 5.79 -5.29 -10.37
N HIS A 18 4.56 -4.86 -10.66
CA HIS A 18 3.53 -4.53 -9.66
C HIS A 18 3.24 -5.65 -8.64
N PRO A 19 3.12 -6.93 -9.02
CA PRO A 19 2.86 -8.00 -8.06
C PRO A 19 4.01 -8.16 -7.06
N ARG A 20 5.26 -8.08 -7.53
CA ARG A 20 6.45 -8.19 -6.66
C ARG A 20 6.59 -6.98 -5.74
N LYS A 21 6.28 -5.78 -6.23
CA LYS A 21 6.23 -4.57 -5.40
C LYS A 21 5.23 -4.75 -4.24
N ILE A 22 3.99 -5.16 -4.55
CA ILE A 22 2.94 -5.36 -3.54
C ILE A 22 3.33 -6.42 -2.52
N GLU A 23 3.95 -7.51 -2.97
CA GLU A 23 4.41 -8.59 -2.11
C GLU A 23 5.50 -8.09 -1.13
N HIS A 24 6.48 -7.34 -1.62
CA HIS A 24 7.51 -6.74 -0.77
C HIS A 24 6.95 -5.73 0.21
N PHE A 25 5.99 -4.90 -0.21
CA PHE A 25 5.30 -3.97 0.66
C PHE A 25 4.58 -4.69 1.80
N ARG A 26 3.78 -5.72 1.47
CA ARG A 26 3.05 -6.54 2.45
C ARG A 26 4.00 -7.21 3.45
N ARG A 27 5.14 -7.74 2.98
CA ARG A 27 6.18 -8.30 3.85
C ARG A 27 6.75 -7.24 4.80
N ALA A 28 6.99 -6.03 4.31
CA ALA A 28 7.50 -4.93 5.12
C ALA A 28 6.49 -4.50 6.19
N LEU A 29 5.18 -4.46 5.86
CA LEU A 29 4.11 -4.23 6.84
C LEU A 29 4.08 -5.31 7.93
N GLY A 30 4.22 -6.58 7.57
CA GLY A 30 4.32 -7.68 8.53
C GLY A 30 5.49 -7.50 9.52
N LYS A 31 6.64 -7.02 9.03
CA LYS A 31 7.80 -6.68 9.86
C LYS A 31 7.54 -5.47 10.76
N ILE A 32 6.84 -4.43 10.27
CA ILE A 32 6.41 -3.28 11.07
C ILE A 32 5.46 -3.72 12.21
N ASN A 33 4.51 -4.60 11.92
CA ASN A 33 3.56 -5.10 12.93
C ASN A 33 4.29 -5.93 13.99
N SER A 34 5.22 -6.79 13.57
CA SER A 34 6.07 -7.56 14.47
C SER A 34 6.90 -6.65 15.38
N PHE A 35 7.48 -5.59 14.82
CA PHE A 35 8.25 -4.58 15.57
C PHE A 35 7.39 -3.79 16.56
N SER A 36 6.15 -3.47 16.19
CA SER A 36 5.23 -2.75 17.07
C SER A 36 4.89 -3.55 18.34
N ASN A 37 4.90 -4.89 18.24
CA ASN A 37 4.70 -5.79 19.37
C ASN A 37 5.90 -5.87 20.33
N THR A 38 7.08 -5.38 19.95
CA THR A 38 8.29 -5.42 20.80
C THR A 38 8.44 -4.21 21.71
N LYS A 39 7.37 -3.45 21.95
CA LYS A 39 7.36 -2.21 22.78
C LYS A 39 8.50 -1.24 22.41
N PRO A 40 8.57 -0.78 21.14
CA PRO A 40 9.65 0.09 20.67
C PRO A 40 9.65 1.45 21.38
N LYS A 41 10.84 2.07 21.45
CA LYS A 41 11.02 3.41 22.03
C LYS A 41 10.28 4.46 21.18
N PRO A 42 9.93 5.63 21.75
CA PRO A 42 9.21 6.68 21.02
C PRO A 42 9.87 7.10 19.70
N ALA A 43 11.20 7.27 19.70
CA ALA A 43 11.94 7.62 18.48
C ALA A 43 11.83 6.56 17.38
N GLU A 44 11.82 5.28 17.77
CA GLU A 44 11.70 4.17 16.81
C GLU A 44 10.29 4.05 16.24
N LYS A 45 9.26 4.33 17.07
CA LYS A 45 7.87 4.42 16.61
C LYS A 45 7.71 5.52 15.55
N GLU A 46 8.33 6.67 15.77
CA GLU A 46 8.27 7.78 14.82
C GLU A 46 9.00 7.44 13.51
N ILE A 47 10.16 6.78 13.59
CA ILE A 47 10.87 6.28 12.40
C ILE A 47 9.97 5.33 11.59
N VAL A 48 9.33 4.36 12.24
CA VAL A 48 8.47 3.38 11.57
C VAL A 48 7.24 4.04 10.95
N LYS A 49 6.62 4.99 11.65
CA LYS A 49 5.50 5.78 11.13
C LYS A 49 5.91 6.54 9.86
N ASN A 50 7.08 7.19 9.87
CA ASN A 50 7.58 7.94 8.72
C ASN A 50 7.94 7.03 7.54
N ILE A 51 8.51 5.85 7.82
CA ILE A 51 8.73 4.82 6.80
C ILE A 51 7.39 4.42 6.18
N LYS A 52 6.41 4.03 6.99
CA LYS A 52 5.10 3.58 6.51
C LYS A 52 4.44 4.66 5.64
N LEU A 53 4.42 5.91 6.10
CA LEU A 53 3.88 7.05 5.34
C LEU A 53 4.61 7.25 3.99
N THR A 54 5.94 7.21 3.99
CA THR A 54 6.76 7.41 2.78
C THR A 54 6.45 6.34 1.74
N TYR A 55 6.41 5.07 2.14
CA TYR A 55 6.20 3.99 1.19
C TYR A 55 4.73 3.91 0.76
N THR A 56 3.75 4.19 1.63
CA THR A 56 2.34 4.30 1.22
C THR A 56 2.16 5.39 0.16
N ARG A 57 2.84 6.53 0.30
CA ARG A 57 2.84 7.57 -0.73
C ARG A 57 3.38 7.06 -2.05
N LYS A 58 4.54 6.39 -2.05
CA LYS A 58 5.12 5.81 -3.27
C LYS A 58 4.22 4.79 -3.94
N LEU A 59 3.47 4.02 -3.14
CA LEU A 59 2.49 3.08 -3.65
C LEU A 59 1.33 3.81 -4.33
N LEU A 60 0.78 4.87 -3.73
CA LEU A 60 -0.26 5.72 -4.34
C LEU A 60 0.24 6.43 -5.61
N GLU A 61 1.49 6.87 -5.63
CA GLU A 61 2.11 7.51 -6.80
C GLU A 61 2.30 6.54 -7.97
N GLN A 62 2.41 5.23 -7.71
CA GLN A 62 2.46 4.20 -8.76
C GLN A 62 1.10 3.93 -9.37
N ILE A 63 0.02 4.23 -8.65
CA ILE A 63 -1.35 4.15 -9.15
C ILE A 63 -1.61 5.43 -9.93
N ASP A 64 -0.81 5.68 -10.96
CA ASP A 64 -0.94 6.86 -11.80
C ASP A 64 -1.80 6.50 -13.02
N PRO A 65 -3.03 7.01 -13.12
CA PRO A 65 -3.92 6.72 -14.24
C PRO A 65 -3.35 7.20 -15.59
N ASP A 66 -2.47 8.21 -15.58
CA ASP A 66 -1.83 8.72 -16.79
C ASP A 66 -0.63 7.88 -17.24
N SER A 67 -0.19 6.91 -16.44
CA SER A 67 0.97 6.08 -16.76
C SER A 67 0.68 4.95 -17.77
N GLY A 68 -0.57 4.80 -18.20
CA GLY A 68 -0.99 3.74 -19.13
C GLY A 68 -0.86 2.34 -18.52
N MET A 69 -0.91 2.26 -17.19
CA MET A 69 -0.65 1.04 -16.45
C MET A 69 -1.89 0.14 -16.46
N GLU A 70 -1.79 -0.98 -17.17
CA GLU A 70 -2.71 -2.10 -17.02
C GLU A 70 -2.40 -2.79 -15.69
N PHE A 71 -3.33 -2.71 -14.73
CA PHE A 71 -3.22 -3.52 -13.53
C PHE A 71 -3.41 -4.98 -13.94
N PRO A 72 -2.47 -5.89 -13.62
CA PRO A 72 -2.69 -7.30 -13.89
C PRO A 72 -3.94 -7.75 -13.12
N ASP A 73 -4.89 -8.36 -13.84
CA ASP A 73 -6.27 -8.68 -13.43
C ASP A 73 -6.41 -9.37 -12.06
N ASP A 74 -5.35 -9.97 -11.52
CA ASP A 74 -5.39 -10.75 -10.28
C ASP A 74 -4.84 -10.04 -9.02
N ASN A 75 -4.17 -8.90 -9.15
CA ASN A 75 -3.44 -8.30 -8.01
C ASN A 75 -4.08 -7.03 -7.42
N TRP A 76 -5.14 -6.50 -8.03
CA TRP A 76 -5.80 -5.28 -7.56
C TRP A 76 -6.36 -5.41 -6.14
N ALA A 77 -6.83 -6.59 -5.75
CA ALA A 77 -7.41 -6.84 -4.44
C ALA A 77 -6.38 -6.63 -3.31
N ASP A 78 -5.14 -7.06 -3.53
CA ASP A 78 -4.04 -6.84 -2.58
C ASP A 78 -3.68 -5.36 -2.45
N TYR A 79 -3.73 -4.60 -3.56
CA TYR A 79 -3.55 -3.14 -3.53
C TYR A 79 -4.65 -2.47 -2.70
N LEU A 80 -5.93 -2.77 -2.97
CA LEU A 80 -7.04 -2.20 -2.21
C LEU A 80 -6.98 -2.58 -0.73
N LYS A 81 -6.66 -3.83 -0.41
CA LYS A 81 -6.48 -4.27 0.99
C LYS A 81 -5.41 -3.46 1.69
N ILE A 82 -4.23 -3.31 1.08
CA ILE A 82 -3.13 -2.56 1.69
C ILE A 82 -3.52 -1.09 1.88
N LEU A 83 -4.08 -0.45 0.85
CA LEU A 83 -4.39 0.98 0.89
C LEU A 83 -5.56 1.31 1.82
N LEU A 84 -6.64 0.54 1.73
CA LEU A 84 -7.90 0.84 2.41
C LEU A 84 -8.00 0.22 3.81
N ILE A 85 -7.14 -0.75 4.14
CA ILE A 85 -7.13 -1.44 5.43
C ILE A 85 -5.79 -1.25 6.13
N ASP A 86 -4.71 -1.85 5.62
CA ASP A 86 -3.44 -1.92 6.36
C ASP A 86 -2.76 -0.55 6.54
N CYS A 87 -2.92 0.34 5.56
CA CYS A 87 -2.34 1.68 5.50
C CYS A 87 -3.39 2.80 5.54
N LYS A 88 -4.64 2.49 5.95
CA LYS A 88 -5.73 3.46 5.94
C LYS A 88 -5.37 4.81 6.59
N PRO A 89 -4.76 4.88 7.79
CA PRO A 89 -4.41 6.16 8.40
C PRO A 89 -3.38 6.95 7.60
N GLU A 90 -2.43 6.27 6.96
CA GLU A 90 -1.45 6.91 6.10
C GLU A 90 -2.08 7.41 4.80
N VAL A 91 -2.98 6.63 4.21
CA VAL A 91 -3.72 7.03 3.01
C VAL A 91 -4.59 8.25 3.28
N GLU A 92 -5.41 8.24 4.34
CA GLU A 92 -6.26 9.38 4.72
C GLU A 92 -5.45 10.67 4.92
N ARG A 93 -4.30 10.56 5.58
CA ARG A 93 -3.40 11.70 5.77
C ARG A 93 -2.84 12.20 4.43
N LEU A 94 -2.34 11.29 3.59
CA LEU A 94 -1.71 11.65 2.32
C LEU A 94 -2.70 12.24 1.33
N THR A 95 -3.93 11.72 1.26
CA THR A 95 -4.96 12.21 0.34
C THR A 95 -5.54 13.55 0.79
N ALA A 96 -5.55 13.84 2.08
CA ALA A 96 -5.88 15.17 2.61
C ALA A 96 -4.83 16.23 2.22
N ASP A 97 -3.54 15.87 2.29
CA ASP A 97 -2.43 16.78 2.00
C ASP A 97 -2.10 16.90 0.50
N HIS A 98 -2.49 15.90 -0.30
CA HIS A 98 -2.12 15.79 -1.71
C HIS A 98 -3.32 15.37 -2.59
N PRO A 99 -4.10 16.33 -3.14
CA PRO A 99 -5.28 16.05 -3.96
C PRO A 99 -5.01 15.15 -5.17
N ARG A 100 -3.81 15.20 -5.76
CA ARG A 100 -3.42 14.28 -6.85
C ARG A 100 -3.45 12.81 -6.40
N LEU A 101 -3.00 12.51 -5.18
CA LEU A 101 -3.00 11.14 -4.67
C LEU A 101 -4.42 10.65 -4.39
N LEU A 102 -5.33 11.55 -4.00
CA LEU A 102 -6.75 11.23 -3.89
C LEU A 102 -7.33 10.86 -5.25
N HIS A 103 -7.08 11.69 -6.26
CA HIS A 103 -7.53 11.45 -7.62
C HIS A 103 -7.04 10.10 -8.18
N ASN A 104 -5.76 9.79 -8.00
CA ASN A 104 -5.15 8.50 -8.35
C ASN A 104 -5.90 7.32 -7.70
N LEU A 105 -6.16 7.41 -6.40
CA LEU A 105 -6.88 6.37 -5.66
C LEU A 105 -8.33 6.21 -6.13
N GLU A 106 -9.02 7.30 -6.44
CA GLU A 106 -10.40 7.28 -6.91
C GLU A 106 -10.52 6.63 -8.29
N ILE A 107 -9.64 6.99 -9.23
CA ILE A 107 -9.64 6.36 -10.55
C ILE A 107 -9.36 4.87 -10.45
N PHE A 108 -8.38 4.48 -9.62
CA PHE A 108 -8.08 3.07 -9.42
C PHE A 108 -9.27 2.30 -8.86
N LYS A 109 -9.94 2.83 -7.83
CA LYS A 109 -11.15 2.23 -7.28
C LYS A 109 -12.25 2.06 -8.32
N GLU A 110 -12.43 3.04 -9.21
CA GLU A 110 -13.43 2.94 -10.28
C GLU A 110 -13.01 1.88 -11.32
N SER A 111 -11.73 1.79 -11.66
CA SER A 111 -11.22 0.82 -12.66
C SER A 111 -11.42 -0.64 -12.27
N VAL A 112 -11.48 -0.95 -10.96
CA VAL A 112 -11.63 -2.33 -10.44
C VAL A 112 -13.00 -2.57 -9.79
N LYS A 113 -13.93 -1.65 -9.97
CA LYS A 113 -15.24 -1.65 -9.30
C LYS A 113 -16.12 -2.81 -9.74
N GLU A 114 -16.10 -3.15 -11.02
CA GLU A 114 -16.88 -4.29 -11.56
C GLU A 114 -16.37 -5.62 -10.98
N ASP A 115 -15.05 -5.81 -10.95
CA ASP A 115 -14.42 -6.98 -10.35
C ASP A 115 -14.69 -7.08 -8.84
N LEU A 116 -14.64 -5.95 -8.13
CA LEU A 116 -14.97 -5.87 -6.71
C LEU A 116 -16.42 -6.27 -6.43
N ASN A 117 -17.38 -5.76 -7.20
CA ASN A 117 -18.79 -6.11 -7.04
C ASN A 117 -19.01 -7.60 -7.32
N THR A 118 -18.40 -8.13 -8.37
CA THR A 118 -18.46 -9.57 -8.71
C THR A 118 -17.94 -10.42 -7.55
N LEU A 119 -16.82 -10.03 -6.94
CA LEU A 119 -16.26 -10.74 -5.79
C LEU A 119 -17.19 -10.69 -4.57
N ILE A 120 -17.84 -9.54 -4.30
CA ILE A 120 -18.80 -9.40 -3.20
C ILE A 120 -20.00 -10.33 -3.43
N ASP A 121 -20.58 -10.32 -4.63
CA ASP A 121 -21.72 -11.15 -4.98
C ASP A 121 -21.42 -12.66 -4.84
N LEU A 122 -20.18 -13.08 -5.11
CA LEU A 122 -19.74 -14.47 -4.92
C LEU A 122 -19.58 -14.87 -3.44
N LEU A 123 -19.23 -13.93 -2.56
CA LEU A 123 -19.04 -14.18 -1.13
C LEU A 123 -20.36 -14.19 -0.34
N GLU A 124 -21.41 -13.59 -0.90
CA GLU A 124 -22.75 -13.53 -0.30
C GLU A 124 -23.67 -14.71 -0.70
N GLN A 125 -23.20 -15.61 -1.57
CA GLN A 125 -23.88 -16.84 -1.99
C GLN A 125 -23.47 -18.07 -1.15
#